data_AF-A0A1I8BHF2-F1
#
_entry.id   AF-A0A1I8BHF2-F1
#
_cell.length_a   1.000
_cell.length_b   1.000
_cell.length_c   1.000
_cell.angle_alpha   90.00
_cell.angle_beta   90.00
_cell.angle_gamma   90.00
#
_symmetry.space_group_name_H-M   'P 1'
#
loop_
_entity.id
_entity.type
_entity.pdbx_description
1 polymer ?
#
loop_
_entity_poly.entity_id
_entity_poly.type
_entity_poly.pdbx_seq_one_letter_code
_entity_poly.pdbx_strand_id
1 'polypeptide(L)'
;MNSHSSSSNKVIDECTRILGCSARSIKDHLNHPDNRVRILKELLGRKVQTTYEDKNGFRKTFTIDGLTLHGGNSLIAYGRLPFPYNVSVAAHFYARHRIRLRYPYLQQINDSK
;
A
#
# COMPACT_ATOMS: atom_id res chain seq x y z
N MET A 1 8.40 -27.86 20.28
CA MET A 1 7.48 -26.71 20.43
C MET A 1 7.85 -25.68 19.39
N ASN A 2 7.29 -25.77 18.19
CA ASN A 2 7.60 -24.82 17.11
C ASN A 2 6.61 -23.66 17.20
N SER A 3 6.98 -22.62 17.94
CA SER A 3 6.34 -21.32 17.87
C SER A 3 6.60 -20.73 16.48
N HIS A 4 5.72 -21.03 15.52
CA HIS A 4 5.56 -20.21 14.32
C HIS A 4 5.05 -18.84 14.78
N SER A 5 5.99 -17.96 15.11
CA SER A 5 5.75 -16.53 15.17
C SER A 5 5.32 -16.11 13.77
N SER A 6 4.01 -16.02 13.54
CA SER A 6 3.45 -15.39 12.36
C SER A 6 3.77 -13.89 12.47
N SER A 7 5.01 -13.51 12.12
CA SER A 7 5.33 -12.10 11.99
C SER A 7 4.51 -11.59 10.83
N SER A 8 3.52 -10.75 11.13
CA SER A 8 2.81 -9.97 10.12
C SER A 8 3.84 -9.04 9.49
N ASN A 9 4.55 -9.54 8.48
CA ASN A 9 5.54 -8.77 7.74
C ASN A 9 4.78 -7.69 6.99
N LYS A 10 5.05 -6.43 7.33
CA LYS A 10 4.42 -5.31 6.65
C LYS A 10 4.94 -5.28 5.22
N VAL A 11 4.08 -4.95 4.27
CA VAL A 11 4.47 -4.91 2.85
C VAL A 11 5.67 -3.98 2.61
N ILE A 12 5.80 -2.89 3.38
CA ILE A 12 6.98 -2.01 3.32
C ILE A 12 8.27 -2.76 3.67
N ASP A 13 8.26 -3.58 4.72
CA ASP A 13 9.45 -4.33 5.15
C ASP A 13 9.88 -5.34 4.08
N GLU A 14 8.89 -5.96 3.41
CA GLU A 14 9.14 -6.87 2.30
C GLU A 14 9.71 -6.15 1.07
N CYS A 15 9.16 -4.99 0.72
CA CYS A 15 9.72 -4.16 -0.35
C CYS A 15 11.17 -3.75 -0.05
N THR A 16 11.47 -3.36 1.21
CA THR A 16 12.85 -3.04 1.60
C THR A 16 13.79 -4.23 1.48
N ARG A 17 13.31 -5.43 1.82
CA ARG A 17 14.08 -6.68 1.69
C ARG A 17 14.35 -7.03 0.22
N ILE A 18 13.34 -6.94 -0.66
CA ILE A 18 13.48 -7.23 -2.10
C ILE A 18 14.47 -6.29 -2.77
N LEU A 19 14.44 -5.02 -2.39
CA LEU A 19 15.29 -3.98 -2.97
C LEU A 19 16.65 -3.85 -2.29
N GLY A 20 16.88 -4.53 -1.15
CA GLY A 20 18.10 -4.39 -0.36
C GLY A 20 18.32 -2.96 0.15
N CYS A 21 17.25 -2.24 0.50
CA CYS A 21 17.30 -0.83 0.87
C CYS A 21 16.67 -0.58 2.25
N SER A 22 16.77 0.65 2.75
CA SER A 22 16.13 1.04 4.00
C SER A 22 14.71 1.57 3.76
N ALA A 23 13.85 1.52 4.78
CA ALA A 23 12.52 2.13 4.71
C ALA A 23 12.56 3.65 4.48
N ARG A 24 13.68 4.31 4.76
CA ARG A 24 13.87 5.75 4.51
C ARG A 24 14.13 6.04 3.02
N SER A 25 14.84 5.15 2.33
CA SER A 25 15.22 5.33 0.91
C SER A 25 14.30 4.62 -0.08
N ILE A 26 13.33 3.83 0.39
CA ILE A 26 12.42 3.05 -0.46
C ILE A 26 11.71 3.91 -1.54
N LYS A 27 11.43 5.19 -1.26
CA LYS A 27 10.84 6.13 -2.21
C LYS A 27 11.71 6.29 -3.46
N ASP A 28 13.00 6.50 -3.26
CA ASP A 28 13.94 6.76 -4.37
C ASP A 28 14.11 5.52 -5.21
N HIS A 29 14.13 4.34 -4.58
CA HIS A 29 14.19 3.07 -5.29
C HIS A 29 12.91 2.78 -6.09
N LEU A 30 11.73 3.07 -5.53
CA LEU A 30 10.45 2.84 -6.22
C LEU A 30 10.21 3.80 -7.39
N ASN A 31 10.93 4.91 -7.48
CA ASN A 31 10.90 5.77 -8.66
C ASN A 31 11.56 5.12 -9.88
N HIS A 32 12.44 4.12 -9.68
CA HIS A 32 13.03 3.37 -10.77
C HIS A 32 12.06 2.30 -11.32
N PRO A 33 11.77 2.27 -12.64
CA PRO A 33 10.82 1.32 -13.23
C PRO A 33 11.19 -0.14 -12.95
N ASP A 34 12.45 -0.52 -13.11
CA ASP A 34 12.88 -1.92 -12.90
C ASP A 34 12.69 -2.39 -11.47
N ASN A 35 12.86 -1.51 -10.48
CA ASN A 35 12.61 -1.85 -9.08
C ASN A 35 11.12 -2.09 -8.81
N ARG A 36 10.23 -1.33 -9.46
CA ARG A 36 8.78 -1.59 -9.39
C ARG A 36 8.44 -2.94 -10.02
N VAL A 37 9.02 -3.27 -11.16
CA VAL A 37 8.83 -4.58 -11.82
C VAL A 37 9.31 -5.71 -10.93
N ARG A 38 10.49 -5.57 -10.31
CA ARG A 38 11.04 -6.56 -9.37
C ARG A 38 10.12 -6.79 -8.17
N ILE A 39 9.63 -5.73 -7.53
CA ILE A 39 8.68 -5.85 -6.42
C ILE A 39 7.38 -6.52 -6.89
N LEU A 40 6.83 -6.08 -8.02
CA LEU A 40 5.58 -6.64 -8.52
C LEU A 40 5.73 -8.13 -8.83
N LYS A 41 6.83 -8.56 -9.45
CA LYS A 41 7.09 -9.99 -9.73
C LYS A 41 7.07 -10.87 -8.47
N GLU A 42 7.54 -10.35 -7.34
CA GLU A 42 7.58 -11.07 -6.06
C GLU A 42 6.24 -11.01 -5.30
N LEU A 43 5.48 -9.93 -5.44
CA LEU A 43 4.27 -9.68 -4.65
C LEU A 43 2.97 -10.00 -5.39
N LEU A 44 2.99 -10.11 -6.72
CA LEU A 44 1.81 -10.35 -7.54
C LEU A 44 1.08 -11.64 -7.12
N GLY A 45 -0.24 -11.55 -6.97
CA GLY A 45 -1.10 -12.66 -6.56
C GLY A 45 -1.10 -12.93 -5.06
N ARG A 46 -0.30 -12.21 -4.26
CA ARG A 46 -0.30 -12.38 -2.81
C ARG A 46 -1.54 -11.74 -2.18
N LYS A 47 -2.15 -12.45 -1.23
CA LYS A 47 -3.21 -11.91 -0.38
C LYS A 47 -2.62 -11.11 0.77
N VAL A 48 -3.07 -9.88 0.95
CA VAL A 48 -2.67 -8.98 2.03
C VAL A 48 -3.90 -8.45 2.76
N GLN A 49 -3.77 -8.25 4.07
CA GLN A 49 -4.81 -7.66 4.89
C GLN A 49 -4.40 -6.25 5.31
N THR A 50 -5.34 -5.32 5.25
CA THR A 50 -5.19 -3.98 5.82
C THR A 50 -4.89 -4.06 7.31
N THR A 51 -3.96 -3.23 7.78
CA THR A 51 -3.63 -3.13 9.21
C THR A 51 -4.54 -2.18 9.97
N TYR A 52 -5.43 -1.47 9.27
CA TYR A 52 -6.42 -0.58 9.86
C TYR A 52 -7.81 -1.19 9.73
N GLU A 53 -8.68 -0.83 10.66
CA GLU A 53 -10.10 -1.20 10.62
C GLU A 53 -10.91 -0.06 10.02
N ASP A 54 -11.95 -0.43 9.26
CA ASP A 54 -12.93 0.55 8.83
C ASP A 54 -13.88 0.95 9.97
N LYS A 55 -14.86 1.80 9.67
CA LYS A 55 -15.82 2.29 10.67
C LYS A 55 -16.68 1.18 11.30
N ASN A 56 -16.72 -0.01 10.70
CA ASN A 56 -17.47 -1.16 11.18
C ASN A 56 -16.56 -2.19 11.87
N GLY A 57 -15.29 -1.86 12.13
CA GLY A 57 -14.32 -2.79 12.72
C GLY A 57 -13.77 -3.82 11.74
N PHE A 58 -14.04 -3.69 10.42
CA PHE A 58 -13.63 -4.68 9.44
C PHE A 58 -12.25 -4.37 8.86
N ARG A 59 -11.40 -5.40 8.79
CA ARG A 59 -10.13 -5.35 8.05
C ARG A 59 -10.32 -5.99 6.67
N LYS A 60 -10.12 -5.19 5.64
CA LYS A 60 -10.20 -5.66 4.26
C LYS A 60 -8.97 -6.50 3.91
N THR A 61 -9.21 -7.68 3.33
CA THR A 61 -8.20 -8.50 2.64
C THR A 61 -8.37 -8.33 1.14
N PHE A 62 -7.26 -8.24 0.42
CA PHE A 62 -7.24 -8.10 -1.04
C PHE A 62 -6.02 -8.80 -1.66
N THR A 63 -6.05 -9.00 -2.96
CA THR A 63 -4.95 -9.62 -3.73
C THR A 63 -4.18 -8.53 -4.46
N ILE A 64 -2.86 -8.57 -4.35
CA ILE A 64 -1.97 -7.63 -5.07
C ILE A 64 -2.01 -7.98 -6.56
N ASP A 65 -2.44 -7.03 -7.39
CA ASP A 65 -2.47 -7.17 -8.86
C ASP A 65 -1.54 -6.19 -9.58
N GLY A 66 -1.08 -5.16 -8.88
CA GLY A 66 -0.33 -4.08 -9.49
C GLY A 66 0.22 -3.07 -8.49
N LEU A 67 1.02 -2.15 -9.02
CA LEU A 67 1.51 -0.97 -8.33
C LEU A 67 1.15 0.25 -9.16
N THR A 68 0.68 1.31 -8.51
CA THR A 68 0.41 2.58 -9.18
C THR A 68 1.69 3.26 -9.64
N LEU A 69 1.58 4.14 -10.63
CA LEU A 69 2.70 4.98 -11.06
C LEU A 69 2.94 6.17 -10.13
N HIS A 70 1.89 6.64 -9.45
CA HIS A 70 1.91 7.83 -8.58
C HIS A 70 1.68 7.48 -7.12
N GLY A 71 2.16 8.36 -6.23
CA GLY A 71 1.95 8.22 -4.79
C GLY A 71 0.52 8.51 -4.33
N GLY A 72 0.15 8.03 -3.14
CA GLY A 72 -1.18 8.25 -2.55
C GLY A 72 -1.57 9.73 -2.33
N ASN A 73 -0.62 10.65 -2.33
CA ASN A 73 -0.85 12.09 -2.30
C ASN A 73 -1.40 12.63 -3.64
N SER A 74 -1.11 11.95 -4.75
CA SER A 74 -1.47 12.36 -6.11
C SER A 74 -2.57 11.48 -6.71
N LEU A 75 -2.76 10.27 -6.20
CA LEU A 75 -3.85 9.38 -6.61
C LEU A 75 -5.18 9.88 -6.04
N ILE A 76 -6.18 9.98 -6.89
CA ILE A 76 -7.53 10.36 -6.49
C ILE A 76 -8.29 9.10 -6.04
N ALA A 77 -8.92 9.18 -4.87
CA ALA A 77 -9.69 8.09 -4.29
C ALA A 77 -11.07 7.97 -4.96
N TYR A 78 -11.12 7.46 -6.19
CA TYR A 78 -12.37 7.11 -6.85
C TYR A 78 -12.88 5.78 -6.29
N GLY A 79 -14.06 5.78 -5.65
CA GLY A 79 -14.64 4.51 -5.22
C GLY A 79 -15.80 4.58 -4.23
N ARG A 80 -16.03 5.71 -3.54
CA ARG A 80 -17.19 5.88 -2.64
C ARG A 80 -17.70 7.32 -2.49
N LEU A 81 -17.02 8.30 -3.06
CA LEU A 81 -17.50 9.67 -3.07
C LEU A 81 -18.27 9.88 -4.37
N PRO A 82 -19.56 10.29 -4.33
CA PRO A 82 -20.21 10.76 -5.53
C PRO A 82 -19.36 11.92 -6.08
N PHE A 83 -19.11 11.94 -7.38
CA PHE A 83 -18.44 13.04 -8.06
C PHE A 83 -19.06 14.37 -7.59
N PRO A 84 -18.27 15.39 -7.18
CA PRO A 84 -16.99 15.80 -7.78
C PRO A 84 -15.80 15.90 -6.79
N TYR A 85 -15.71 15.01 -5.80
CA TYR A 85 -14.63 15.14 -4.80
C TYR A 85 -13.26 14.64 -5.32
N ASN A 86 -12.43 15.57 -5.78
CA ASN A 86 -11.01 15.37 -6.08
C ASN A 86 -10.19 15.22 -4.78
N VAL A 87 -10.43 14.15 -4.02
CA VAL A 87 -9.75 13.88 -2.76
C VAL A 87 -8.65 12.86 -3.02
N SER A 88 -7.42 13.18 -2.63
CA SER A 88 -6.31 12.23 -2.73
C SER A 88 -6.51 11.04 -1.78
N VAL A 89 -5.91 9.89 -2.09
CA VAL A 89 -5.96 8.72 -1.20
C VAL A 89 -5.45 9.07 0.20
N ALA A 90 -4.36 9.84 0.30
CA ALA A 90 -3.85 10.31 1.58
C ALA A 90 -4.88 11.15 2.37
N ALA A 91 -5.55 12.08 1.69
CA ALA A 91 -6.59 12.90 2.32
C ALA A 91 -7.83 12.08 2.71
N HIS A 92 -8.22 11.11 1.87
CA HIS A 92 -9.32 10.20 2.17
C HIS A 92 -9.07 9.39 3.45
N PHE A 93 -7.86 8.84 3.61
CA PHE A 93 -7.46 8.10 4.80
C PHE A 93 -7.54 8.97 6.06
N TYR A 94 -7.06 10.22 5.99
CA TYR A 94 -7.13 11.12 7.14
C TYR A 94 -8.56 11.51 7.48
N ALA A 95 -9.38 11.88 6.48
CA ALA A 95 -10.74 12.32 6.70
C ALA A 95 -11.65 11.18 7.21
N ARG A 96 -11.52 9.98 6.65
CA ARG A 96 -12.43 8.85 6.94
C ARG A 96 -11.99 8.02 8.14
N HIS A 97 -10.69 7.79 8.30
CA HIS A 97 -10.13 6.87 9.28
C HIS A 97 -9.29 7.58 10.36
N ARG A 98 -9.08 8.90 10.26
CA ARG A 98 -8.16 9.67 11.12
C ARG A 98 -6.73 9.13 11.10
N ILE A 99 -6.34 8.48 9.99
CA ILE A 99 -5.01 7.92 9.79
C ILE A 99 -4.19 8.86 8.92
N ARG A 100 -3.04 9.30 9.42
CA ARG A 100 -2.03 9.99 8.61
C ARG A 100 -1.11 8.96 8.00
N LEU A 101 -1.05 8.91 6.67
CA LEU A 101 -0.11 8.02 5.97
C LEU A 101 1.32 8.47 6.29
N ARG A 102 2.15 7.53 6.76
CA ARG A 102 3.59 7.78 7.00
C ARG A 102 4.34 8.03 5.69
N TYR A 103 3.87 7.42 4.60
CA TYR A 103 4.52 7.45 3.29
C TYR A 103 3.54 7.84 2.18
N PRO A 104 2.98 9.06 2.20
CA PRO A 104 1.93 9.46 1.25
C PRO A 104 2.45 9.58 -0.19
N TYR A 105 3.75 9.75 -0.39
CA TYR A 105 4.39 9.90 -1.70
C TYR A 105 4.79 8.57 -2.36
N LEU A 106 4.63 7.44 -1.68
CA LEU A 106 4.96 6.13 -2.25
C LEU A 106 3.83 5.64 -3.14
N GLN A 107 4.21 4.95 -4.22
CA GLN A 107 3.30 4.17 -5.06
C GLN A 107 2.42 3.25 -4.20
N GLN A 108 1.15 3.17 -4.56
CA GLN A 108 0.13 2.40 -3.85
C GLN A 108 -0.03 1.03 -4.50
N ILE A 109 -0.51 0.07 -3.73
CA ILE A 109 -0.84 -1.27 -4.20
C ILE A 109 -2.24 -1.23 -4.82
N ASN A 110 -2.38 -1.85 -6.00
CA ASN A 110 -3.68 -2.06 -6.63
C ASN A 110 -4.30 -3.38 -6.14
N ASP A 111 -5.63 -3.45 -6.25
CA ASP A 111 -6.44 -4.60 -5.90
C ASP A 111 -7.20 -5.04 -7.16
N SER A 112 -7.00 -6.29 -7.58
CA SER A 112 -7.79 -6.89 -8.66
C SER A 112 -9.17 -7.20 -8.09
N LYS A 113 -10.12 -6.29 -8.34
CA LYS A 113 -11.54 -6.56 -8.19
C LYS A 113 -12.12 -7.16 -9.45
#